data_AF-A0A2D3VSN3-F1
#
_entry.id   AF-A0A2D3VSN3-F1
#
_cell.length_a   1.000
_cell.length_b   1.000
_cell.length_c   1.000
_cell.angle_alpha   90.00
_cell.angle_beta   90.00
_cell.angle_gamma   90.00
#
_symmetry.space_group_name_H-M   'P 1'
#
loop_
_entity.id
_entity.type
_entity.pdbx_description
1 polymer ?
#
loop_
_entity_poly.entity_id
_entity_poly.type
_entity_poly.pdbx_seq_one_letter_code
_entity_poly.pdbx_strand_id
1 'polypeptide(L)'
;MLYWLHEILHINLLSYITIRAGIAFFLALFFTLFLMPVFIRWAQRTSSHQPINNWAPDRHQSKAKTPTMGGIVFIGATIIASLLTIKFSNFFALGAIGTLVLFALIGFQDDYAKIRKNENLAGLKARTKLALQVGSALLVAAFLYAFVDFNTDLYLPFVKTAIVDMGV
;
A
#
# COMPACT_ATOMS: atom_id res chain seq x y z
N MET A 1 -13.63 -1.86 12.49
CA MET A 1 -14.72 -1.26 13.29
C MET A 1 -16.11 -1.74 12.91
N LEU A 2 -16.43 -2.04 11.64
CA LEU A 2 -17.75 -2.52 11.23
C LEU A 2 -18.12 -3.92 11.75
N TYR A 3 -17.14 -4.80 12.02
CA TYR A 3 -17.39 -6.05 12.74
C TYR A 3 -17.84 -5.81 14.19
N TRP A 4 -17.30 -4.80 14.85
CA TRP A 4 -17.74 -4.40 16.20
C TRP A 4 -19.09 -3.67 16.16
N LEU A 5 -19.36 -2.94 15.08
CA LEU A 5 -20.67 -2.32 14.85
C LEU A 5 -21.77 -3.37 14.63
N HIS A 6 -21.43 -4.56 14.14
CA HIS A 6 -22.35 -5.70 14.10
C HIS A 6 -22.77 -6.14 15.52
N GLU A 7 -21.85 -6.19 16.48
CA GLU A 7 -22.20 -6.52 17.88
C GLU A 7 -23.11 -5.47 18.52
N ILE A 8 -22.97 -4.20 18.15
CA ILE A 8 -23.80 -3.11 18.67
C ILE A 8 -25.16 -3.04 17.97
N LEU A 9 -25.19 -3.15 16.63
CA LEU A 9 -26.40 -2.97 15.82
C LEU A 9 -27.20 -4.26 15.58
N HIS A 10 -26.67 -5.44 15.95
CA HIS A 10 -27.29 -6.76 15.73
C HIS A 10 -27.64 -7.08 14.26
N ILE A 11 -27.00 -6.40 13.29
CA ILE A 11 -27.24 -6.60 11.86
C ILE A 11 -26.27 -7.66 11.32
N ASN A 12 -26.73 -8.89 11.11
CA ASN A 12 -25.92 -10.00 10.55
C ASN A 12 -25.36 -9.71 9.15
N LEU A 13 -25.97 -8.78 8.39
CA LEU A 13 -25.53 -8.39 7.04
C LEU A 13 -24.08 -7.87 7.02
N LEU A 14 -23.63 -7.22 8.10
CA LEU A 14 -22.28 -6.66 8.21
C LEU A 14 -21.20 -7.72 8.49
N SER A 15 -21.59 -8.96 8.80
CA SER A 15 -20.65 -10.08 8.99
C SER A 15 -20.15 -10.65 7.66
N TYR A 16 -20.96 -10.57 6.59
CA TYR A 16 -20.60 -11.10 5.29
C TYR A 16 -19.39 -10.39 4.69
N ILE A 17 -18.42 -11.19 4.22
CA ILE A 17 -17.17 -10.68 3.64
C ILE A 17 -17.41 -9.84 2.38
N THR A 18 -18.40 -10.21 1.57
CA THR A 18 -18.79 -9.50 0.34
C THR A 18 -19.32 -8.09 0.64
N ILE A 19 -20.19 -7.97 1.65
CA ILE A 19 -20.73 -6.67 2.08
C ILE A 19 -19.60 -5.79 2.64
N ARG A 20 -18.74 -6.36 3.51
CA ARG A 20 -17.59 -5.62 4.06
C ARG A 20 -16.61 -5.15 2.97
N ALA A 21 -16.33 -6.00 1.98
CA ALA A 21 -15.48 -5.65 0.84
C ALA A 21 -16.12 -4.54 -0.01
N GLY A 22 -17.42 -4.62 -0.28
CA GLY A 22 -18.15 -3.56 -0.98
C GLY A 22 -18.11 -2.23 -0.23
N ILE A 23 -18.35 -2.24 1.09
CA ILE A 23 -18.24 -1.03 1.92
C ILE A 23 -16.81 -0.48 1.90
N ALA A 24 -15.79 -1.33 2.01
CA ALA A 24 -14.39 -0.91 1.93
C ALA A 24 -14.08 -0.21 0.61
N PHE A 25 -14.57 -0.76 -0.50
CA PHE A 25 -14.41 -0.17 -1.83
C PHE A 25 -15.04 1.22 -1.92
N PHE A 26 -16.32 1.37 -1.52
CA PHE A 26 -16.99 2.66 -1.59
C PHE A 26 -16.38 3.69 -0.63
N LEU A 27 -15.93 3.28 0.55
CA LEU A 27 -15.21 4.15 1.47
C LEU A 27 -13.88 4.63 0.87
N ALA A 28 -13.07 3.71 0.32
CA ALA A 28 -11.81 4.07 -0.30
C ALA A 28 -12.00 5.01 -1.50
N LEU A 29 -13.03 4.74 -2.33
CA LEU A 29 -13.42 5.60 -3.45
C LEU A 29 -13.84 6.99 -2.96
N PHE A 30 -14.71 7.05 -1.96
CA PHE A 30 -15.18 8.30 -1.36
C PHE A 30 -14.00 9.12 -0.82
N PHE A 31 -13.15 8.54 0.01
CA PHE A 31 -11.97 9.26 0.54
C PHE A 31 -11.06 9.73 -0.60
N THR A 32 -10.80 8.89 -1.60
CA THR A 32 -9.95 9.28 -2.73
C THR A 32 -10.54 10.46 -3.51
N LEU A 33 -11.83 10.42 -3.85
CA LEU A 33 -12.49 11.48 -4.61
C LEU A 33 -12.46 12.84 -3.89
N PHE A 34 -12.58 12.84 -2.56
CA PHE A 34 -12.58 14.08 -1.78
C PHE A 34 -11.17 14.57 -1.42
N LEU A 35 -10.25 13.67 -1.07
CA LEU A 35 -8.89 14.04 -0.64
C LEU A 35 -7.96 14.32 -1.83
N MET A 36 -8.16 13.66 -2.97
CA MET A 36 -7.27 13.82 -4.13
C MET A 36 -7.24 15.26 -4.68
N PRO A 37 -8.38 15.96 -4.89
CA PRO A 37 -8.36 17.35 -5.36
C PRO A 37 -7.74 18.33 -4.35
N VAL A 38 -7.88 18.05 -3.04
CA VAL A 38 -7.22 18.83 -1.99
C VAL A 38 -5.71 18.62 -2.05
N PHE A 39 -5.28 17.36 -2.17
CA PHE A 39 -3.88 17.00 -2.28
C PHE A 39 -3.23 17.59 -3.55
N ILE A 40 -3.88 17.51 -4.71
CA ILE A 40 -3.37 18.08 -5.96
C ILE A 40 -3.16 19.60 -5.81
N ARG A 41 -4.12 20.33 -5.24
CA ARG A 41 -3.99 21.77 -5.01
C ARG A 41 -2.86 22.11 -4.04
N TRP A 42 -2.69 21.31 -2.99
CA TRP A 42 -1.58 21.46 -2.05
C TRP A 42 -0.22 21.18 -2.71
N ALA A 43 -0.11 20.09 -3.46
CA ALA A 43 1.14 19.68 -4.11
C ALA A 43 1.58 20.64 -5.22
N GLN A 44 0.64 21.24 -5.96
CA GLN A 44 0.92 22.30 -6.93
C GLN A 44 1.51 23.56 -6.27
N ARG A 45 1.09 23.90 -5.04
CA ARG A 45 1.62 25.07 -4.30
C ARG A 45 3.03 24.84 -3.76
N THR A 46 3.35 23.60 -3.40
CA THR A 46 4.64 23.25 -2.78
C THR A 46 5.78 23.08 -3.80
N SER A 47 5.56 23.38 -5.09
CA SER A 47 6.57 23.25 -6.17
C SER A 47 7.27 21.88 -6.20
N SER A 48 6.58 20.82 -5.77
CA SER A 48 7.09 19.44 -5.78
C SER A 48 7.01 18.82 -7.18
N HIS A 49 7.49 19.56 -8.18
CA HIS A 49 7.68 19.07 -9.53
C HIS A 49 8.91 18.18 -9.49
N GLN A 50 8.78 16.91 -9.89
CA GLN A 50 9.96 16.07 -10.07
C GLN A 50 10.87 16.77 -11.08
N PRO A 51 12.19 16.84 -10.82
CA PRO A 51 13.15 17.21 -11.85
C PRO A 51 12.85 16.34 -13.08
N ILE A 52 13.01 16.84 -14.31
CA ILE A 52 12.91 15.96 -15.48
C ILE A 52 14.32 15.48 -15.79
N ASN A 53 14.47 14.19 -16.12
CA ASN A 53 15.76 13.68 -16.54
C ASN A 53 16.13 14.34 -17.87
N ASN A 54 17.32 14.94 -17.98
CA ASN A 54 17.78 15.66 -19.17
C ASN A 54 17.84 14.78 -20.44
N TRP A 55 17.81 13.46 -20.28
CA TRP A 55 17.76 12.47 -21.37
C TRP A 55 16.34 12.16 -21.87
N ALA A 56 15.29 12.79 -21.31
CA ALA A 56 13.91 12.53 -21.69
C ALA A 56 13.51 13.33 -22.95
N PRO A 57 12.83 12.72 -23.94
CA PRO A 57 12.32 13.40 -25.14
C PRO A 57 11.44 14.61 -24.83
N ASP A 58 11.46 15.65 -25.68
CA ASP A 58 10.73 16.92 -25.47
C ASP A 58 9.23 16.76 -25.20
N ARG A 59 8.59 15.72 -25.77
CA ARG A 59 7.18 15.40 -25.48
C ARG A 59 6.91 15.05 -24.02
N HIS A 60 7.91 14.56 -23.28
CA HIS A 60 7.81 14.25 -21.84
C HIS A 60 8.02 15.46 -20.93
N GLN A 61 8.50 16.61 -21.45
CA GLN A 61 8.58 17.84 -20.66
C GLN A 61 7.19 18.41 -20.30
N SER A 62 6.15 18.09 -21.08
CA SER A 62 4.77 18.49 -20.77
C SER A 62 4.22 17.85 -19.48
N LYS A 63 4.79 16.72 -19.02
CA LYS A 63 4.43 16.07 -17.75
C LYS A 63 5.07 16.72 -16.51
N ALA A 64 5.92 17.74 -16.69
CA ALA A 64 6.59 18.47 -15.61
C ALA A 64 5.62 19.00 -14.55
N LYS A 65 4.42 19.42 -14.97
CA LYS A 65 3.43 20.12 -14.14
C LYS A 65 2.57 19.19 -13.30
N THR A 66 2.74 17.87 -13.43
CA THR A 66 1.94 16.90 -12.68
C THR A 66 2.59 16.69 -11.31
N PRO A 67 1.91 17.01 -10.19
CA PRO A 67 2.48 16.81 -8.87
C PRO A 67 2.75 15.33 -8.61
N THR A 68 3.87 15.06 -7.94
CA THR A 68 4.31 13.71 -7.65
C THR A 68 3.84 13.28 -6.25
N MET A 69 3.91 11.99 -5.91
CA MET A 69 3.45 11.41 -4.62
C MET A 69 1.93 11.24 -4.40
N GLY A 70 1.08 11.29 -5.43
CA GLY A 70 -0.37 11.03 -5.29
C GLY A 70 -0.74 9.66 -4.70
N GLY A 71 0.19 8.71 -4.74
CA GLY A 71 0.05 7.38 -4.11
C GLY A 71 -0.23 7.42 -2.60
N ILE A 72 0.20 8.46 -1.90
CA ILE A 72 -0.08 8.63 -0.46
C ILE A 72 -1.59 8.70 -0.21
N VAL A 73 -2.33 9.40 -1.07
CA VAL A 73 -3.79 9.53 -0.93
C VAL A 73 -4.47 8.20 -1.15
N PHE A 74 -4.09 7.48 -2.22
CA PHE A 74 -4.66 6.16 -2.53
C PHE A 74 -4.38 5.14 -1.43
N ILE A 75 -3.13 5.05 -0.96
CA ILE A 75 -2.75 4.10 0.07
C ILE A 75 -3.39 4.49 1.41
N GLY A 76 -3.38 5.78 1.76
CA GLY A 76 -4.03 6.28 2.97
C GLY A 76 -5.54 5.99 2.99
N ALA A 77 -6.24 6.29 1.90
CA ALA A 77 -7.67 5.97 1.74
C ALA A 77 -7.94 4.46 1.86
N THR A 78 -7.09 3.64 1.24
CA THR A 78 -7.19 2.18 1.30
C THR A 78 -6.97 1.66 2.72
N ILE A 79 -5.97 2.16 3.44
CA ILE A 79 -5.69 1.77 4.83
C ILE A 79 -6.85 2.17 5.75
N ILE A 80 -7.35 3.40 5.64
CA ILE A 80 -8.47 3.88 6.46
C ILE A 80 -9.72 3.02 6.20
N ALA A 81 -10.09 2.83 4.93
CA ALA A 81 -11.23 2.00 4.57
C ALA A 81 -11.07 0.54 5.04
N SER A 82 -9.86 -0.01 4.95
CA SER A 82 -9.54 -1.35 5.43
C SER A 82 -9.67 -1.42 6.95
N LEU A 83 -9.04 -0.54 7.72
CA LEU A 83 -9.12 -0.53 9.20
C LEU A 83 -10.57 -0.41 9.72
N LEU A 84 -11.40 0.35 9.00
CA LEU A 84 -12.82 0.45 9.32
C LEU A 84 -13.58 -0.86 9.06
N THR A 85 -13.20 -1.63 8.06
CA THR A 85 -13.95 -2.82 7.58
C THR A 85 -13.35 -4.16 7.95
N ILE A 86 -12.07 -4.24 8.34
CA ILE A 86 -11.42 -5.52 8.65
C ILE A 86 -11.93 -6.13 9.96
N LYS A 87 -11.74 -7.44 10.05
CA LYS A 87 -11.84 -8.19 11.30
C LYS A 87 -10.43 -8.29 11.88
N PHE A 88 -10.20 -7.69 13.05
CA PHE A 88 -8.87 -7.65 13.67
C PHE A 88 -8.36 -9.02 14.13
N SER A 89 -9.22 -10.03 14.26
CA SER A 89 -8.77 -11.40 14.50
C SER A 89 -8.25 -12.11 13.25
N ASN A 90 -8.35 -11.50 12.07
CA ASN A 90 -7.76 -12.04 10.85
C ASN A 90 -6.33 -11.50 10.68
N PHE A 91 -5.36 -12.30 11.07
CA PHE A 91 -3.94 -11.97 10.96
C PHE A 91 -3.46 -11.81 9.51
N PHE A 92 -4.09 -12.47 8.52
CA PHE A 92 -3.79 -12.20 7.10
C PHE A 92 -4.13 -10.77 6.70
N ALA A 93 -5.28 -10.27 7.14
CA ALA A 93 -5.70 -8.89 6.87
C ALA A 93 -4.75 -7.87 7.53
N LEU A 94 -4.32 -8.15 8.76
CA LEU A 94 -3.31 -7.35 9.46
C LEU A 94 -1.96 -7.37 8.74
N GLY A 95 -1.49 -8.54 8.30
CA GLY A 95 -0.26 -8.67 7.52
C GLY A 95 -0.31 -7.90 6.20
N ALA A 96 -1.45 -7.93 5.50
CA ALA A 96 -1.66 -7.16 4.28
C ALA A 96 -1.60 -5.64 4.53
N ILE A 97 -2.26 -5.15 5.59
CA ILE A 97 -2.18 -3.73 5.98
C ILE A 97 -0.76 -3.34 6.37
N GLY A 98 -0.08 -4.19 7.17
CA GLY A 98 1.31 -3.98 7.54
C GLY A 98 2.23 -3.88 6.32
N THR A 99 2.02 -4.75 5.33
CA THR A 99 2.74 -4.70 4.05
C THR A 99 2.51 -3.39 3.33
N LEU A 100 1.25 -2.96 3.19
CA LEU A 100 0.91 -1.68 2.56
C LEU A 100 1.62 -0.51 3.25
N VAL A 101 1.60 -0.47 4.58
CA VAL A 101 2.26 0.59 5.38
C VAL A 101 3.78 0.58 5.15
N LEU A 102 4.45 -0.57 5.29
CA LEU A 102 5.90 -0.67 5.15
C LEU A 102 6.37 -0.25 3.76
N PHE A 103 5.73 -0.76 2.70
CA PHE A 103 6.10 -0.41 1.33
C PHE A 103 5.72 1.03 0.97
N ALA A 104 4.62 1.56 1.53
CA ALA A 104 4.28 2.97 1.37
C ALA A 104 5.31 3.89 2.01
N LEU A 105 5.83 3.55 3.19
CA LEU A 105 6.89 4.32 3.86
C LEU A 105 8.18 4.32 3.04
N ILE A 106 8.59 3.17 2.50
CA ILE A 106 9.77 3.08 1.62
C ILE A 106 9.57 3.93 0.36
N GLY A 107 8.40 3.84 -0.29
CA GLY A 107 8.08 4.63 -1.47
C GLY A 107 8.04 6.14 -1.17
N PHE A 108 7.41 6.52 -0.05
CA PHE A 108 7.34 7.89 0.42
C PHE A 108 8.73 8.47 0.67
N GLN A 109 9.60 7.71 1.35
CA GLN A 109 10.98 8.14 1.62
C GLN A 109 11.80 8.31 0.33
N ASP A 110 11.61 7.43 -0.66
CA ASP A 110 12.27 7.54 -1.97
C ASP A 110 11.85 8.80 -2.71
N ASP A 111 10.54 9.04 -2.81
CA ASP A 111 10.01 10.20 -3.52
C ASP A 111 10.29 11.51 -2.77
N TYR A 112 10.26 11.50 -1.43
CA TYR A 112 10.61 12.66 -0.62
C TYR A 112 12.09 13.02 -0.76
N ALA A 113 12.98 12.01 -0.80
CA ALA A 113 14.41 12.22 -1.02
C ALA A 113 14.70 12.84 -2.40
N LYS A 114 13.99 12.42 -3.46
CA LYS A 114 14.12 13.00 -4.80
C LYS A 114 13.68 14.46 -4.85
N ILE A 115 12.55 14.80 -4.21
CA ILE A 115 12.04 16.18 -4.16
C ILE A 115 13.00 17.07 -3.37
N ARG A 116 13.44 16.64 -2.19
CA ARG A 116 14.31 17.45 -1.33
C ARG A 116 15.66 17.74 -1.96
N LYS A 117 16.22 16.80 -2.72
CA LYS A 117 17.53 16.95 -3.37
C LYS A 117 17.47 17.55 -4.76
N ASN A 118 16.28 17.80 -5.30
CA ASN A 118 16.04 18.37 -6.62
C ASN A 118 16.78 17.63 -7.76
N GLU A 119 17.07 16.34 -7.56
CA GLU A 119 17.77 15.46 -8.49
C GLU A 119 17.02 14.13 -8.59
N ASN A 120 16.61 13.75 -9.80
CA ASN A 120 15.91 12.48 -10.04
C ASN A 120 16.71 11.23 -9.63
N LEU A 121 18.03 11.32 -9.68
CA LEU A 121 18.94 10.21 -9.41
C LEU A 121 19.33 10.13 -7.92
N ALA A 122 18.94 11.11 -7.10
CA ALA A 122 19.37 11.23 -5.70
C ALA A 122 18.40 10.60 -4.69
N GLY A 123 17.47 9.78 -5.18
CA GLY A 123 16.60 8.93 -4.35
C GLY A 123 17.38 7.94 -3.48
N LEU A 124 16.67 6.97 -2.90
CA LEU A 124 17.33 5.91 -2.15
C LEU A 124 18.29 5.12 -3.06
N LYS A 125 19.52 4.86 -2.58
CA LYS A 125 20.46 3.99 -3.29
C LYS A 125 19.76 2.66 -3.59
N ALA A 126 19.88 2.15 -4.82
CA ALA A 126 19.19 0.94 -5.25
C ALA A 126 19.39 -0.24 -4.29
N ARG A 127 20.61 -0.44 -3.78
CA ARG A 127 20.94 -1.48 -2.78
C ARG A 127 20.19 -1.28 -1.46
N THR A 128 20.09 -0.04 -0.97
CA THR A 128 19.37 0.29 0.26
C THR A 128 17.87 0.09 0.09
N LYS A 129 17.30 0.52 -1.04
CA LYS A 129 15.87 0.33 -1.35
C LYS A 129 15.53 -1.16 -1.41
N LEU A 130 16.34 -1.95 -2.10
CA LEU A 130 16.17 -3.40 -2.17
C LEU A 130 16.29 -4.05 -0.78
N ALA A 131 17.30 -3.68 0.01
CA ALA A 131 17.46 -4.19 1.37
C ALA A 131 16.26 -3.89 2.27
N LEU A 132 15.68 -2.69 2.18
CA LEU A 132 14.47 -2.31 2.91
C LEU A 132 13.25 -3.11 2.44
N GLN A 133 13.10 -3.33 1.14
CA GLN A 133 11.99 -4.12 0.57
C GLN A 133 12.09 -5.59 0.99
N VAL A 134 13.28 -6.19 0.89
CA VAL A 134 13.55 -7.57 1.31
C VAL A 134 13.36 -7.70 2.82
N GLY A 135 13.90 -6.79 3.62
CA GLY A 135 13.72 -6.79 5.08
C GLY A 135 12.25 -6.67 5.49
N SER A 136 11.49 -5.80 4.82
CA SER A 136 10.05 -5.65 5.07
C SER A 136 9.26 -6.90 4.66
N ALA A 137 9.61 -7.52 3.53
CA ALA A 137 9.00 -8.77 3.10
C ALA A 137 9.28 -9.92 4.08
N LEU A 138 10.53 -10.05 4.55
CA LEU A 138 10.90 -11.06 5.55
C LEU A 138 10.19 -10.83 6.88
N LEU A 139 10.04 -9.58 7.33
CA LEU A 139 9.31 -9.23 8.54
C LEU A 139 7.85 -9.69 8.45
N VAL A 140 7.17 -9.37 7.34
CA VAL A 140 5.77 -9.79 7.13
C VAL A 140 5.67 -11.32 7.03
N ALA A 141 6.59 -11.97 6.33
CA ALA A 141 6.62 -13.43 6.22
C ALA A 141 6.79 -14.09 7.59
N ALA A 142 7.73 -13.62 8.41
CA ALA A 142 7.94 -14.11 9.77
C ALA A 142 6.71 -13.89 10.66
N PHE A 143 6.05 -12.73 10.53
CA PHE A 143 4.79 -12.46 11.23
C PHE A 143 3.69 -13.46 10.83
N LEU A 144 3.52 -13.75 9.53
CA LEU A 144 2.51 -14.70 9.09
C LEU A 144 2.84 -16.14 9.53
N TYR A 145 4.10 -16.54 9.45
CA TYR A 145 4.54 -17.86 9.93
C TYR A 145 4.26 -18.04 11.43
N ALA A 146 4.60 -17.03 12.26
CA ALA A 146 4.46 -17.13 13.72
C ALA A 146 3.01 -17.08 14.24
N PHE A 147 2.11 -16.37 13.55
CA PHE A 147 0.75 -16.10 14.07
C PHE A 147 -0.38 -16.80 13.30
N VAL A 148 -0.09 -17.43 12.15
CA VAL A 148 -1.13 -17.90 11.21
C VAL A 148 -0.95 -19.35 10.78
N ASP A 149 0.02 -20.09 11.36
CA ASP A 149 0.39 -21.45 10.93
C ASP A 149 0.49 -21.52 9.40
N PHE A 150 1.19 -20.54 8.81
CA PHE A 150 1.28 -20.44 7.37
C PHE A 150 2.08 -21.61 6.81
N ASN A 151 1.48 -22.37 5.89
CA ASN A 151 2.11 -23.53 5.30
C ASN A 151 3.35 -23.12 4.47
N THR A 152 4.45 -23.83 4.66
CA THR A 152 5.74 -23.65 3.97
C THR A 152 5.83 -24.40 2.64
N ASP A 153 4.74 -25.02 2.21
CA ASP A 153 4.60 -25.68 0.92
C ASP A 153 4.83 -24.75 -0.27
N LEU A 154 5.72 -25.16 -1.16
CA LEU A 154 5.95 -24.53 -2.45
C LEU A 154 4.98 -25.09 -3.50
N TYR A 155 4.14 -24.21 -4.04
CA TYR A 155 3.21 -24.51 -5.14
C TYR A 155 3.74 -23.94 -6.46
N LEU A 156 3.70 -24.71 -7.55
CA LEU A 156 3.83 -24.16 -8.89
C LEU A 156 2.46 -23.72 -9.42
N PRO A 157 2.41 -22.62 -10.21
CA PRO A 157 1.22 -22.29 -10.98
C PRO A 157 0.73 -23.52 -11.76
N PHE A 158 -0.59 -23.72 -11.78
CA PHE A 158 -1.28 -24.83 -12.47
C PHE A 158 -1.09 -26.23 -11.86
N VAL A 159 -0.29 -26.39 -10.80
CA VAL A 159 -0.13 -27.67 -10.08
C VAL A 159 -0.89 -27.59 -8.75
N LYS A 160 -1.84 -28.51 -8.52
CA LYS A 160 -2.70 -28.50 -7.32
C LYS A 160 -2.05 -29.09 -6.07
N THR A 161 -0.92 -29.77 -6.22
CA THR A 161 -0.18 -30.40 -5.13
C THR A 161 1.07 -29.60 -4.79
N ALA A 162 1.40 -29.55 -3.50
CA ALA A 162 2.69 -29.04 -3.05
C ALA A 162 3.81 -29.88 -3.67
N ILE A 163 4.88 -29.21 -4.10
CA ILE A 163 6.02 -29.87 -4.77
C ILE A 163 7.11 -30.16 -3.76
N VAL A 164 7.38 -29.17 -2.90
CA VAL A 164 8.38 -29.24 -1.85
C VAL A 164 7.85 -28.48 -0.66
N ASP A 165 7.86 -29.12 0.52
CA ASP A 165 7.76 -28.39 1.78
C ASP A 165 9.12 -27.74 2.05
N MET A 166 9.13 -26.41 2.17
CA MET A 166 10.37 -25.67 2.45
C MET A 166 10.87 -25.84 3.89
N GLY A 167 10.08 -26.48 4.76
CA GLY A 167 10.54 -27.05 6.04
C GLY A 167 11.30 -26.07 6.92
N VAL A 168 10.72 -24.88 7.13
CA VAL A 168 11.23 -23.91 8.12
C VAL A 168 10.93 -24.40 9.52
#